data_AF-A0A4R4XCQ7-F1
#
_entry.id   AF-A0A4R4XCQ7-F1
#
_cell.length_a   1.000
_cell.length_b   1.000
_cell.length_c   1.000
_cell.angle_alpha   90.00
_cell.angle_beta   90.00
_cell.angle_gamma   90.00
#
_symmetry.space_group_name_H-M   'P 1'
#
loop_
_entity.id
_entity.type
_entity.pdbx_description
1 polymer ?
#
loop_
_entity_poly.entity_id
_entity_poly.type
_entity_poly.pdbx_seq_one_letter_code
_entity_poly.pdbx_strand_id
1 'polypeptide(L)'
;MSSDPVVIDGGDRSCVRLLLELRGHIAGLAPGTVVHLIATDPAAPIDLPAWCHLTGHAYLGPLDAAERPTYALQVAADARQTSPESPWRPR
;
A
#
# COMPACT_ATOMS: atom_id res chain seq x y z
N MET A 1 -8.27 3.50 -20.37
CA MET A 1 -9.39 2.98 -19.57
C MET A 1 -9.03 3.26 -18.12
N SER A 2 -9.68 4.21 -17.47
CA SER A 2 -9.42 4.49 -16.06
C SER A 2 -10.14 3.40 -15.27
N SER A 3 -9.41 2.36 -14.84
CA SER A 3 -9.95 1.47 -13.80
C SER A 3 -10.13 2.29 -12.54
N ASP A 4 -11.31 2.21 -11.93
CA ASP A 4 -11.53 2.83 -10.64
C ASP A 4 -10.53 2.29 -9.61
N PRO A 5 -10.00 3.15 -8.72
CA PRO A 5 -9.02 2.74 -7.73
C PRO A 5 -9.64 1.75 -6.72
N VAL A 6 -8.87 0.74 -6.35
CA VAL A 6 -9.26 -0.19 -5.29
C VAL A 6 -9.05 0.50 -3.94
N VAL A 7 -10.11 0.66 -3.16
CA VAL A 7 -10.03 1.29 -1.83
C VAL A 7 -9.84 0.24 -0.76
N ILE A 8 -8.83 0.44 0.11
CA ILE A 8 -8.54 -0.42 1.25
C ILE A 8 -8.62 0.42 2.52
N ASP A 9 -9.46 0.00 3.47
CA ASP A 9 -9.57 0.66 4.78
C ASP A 9 -8.66 -0.02 5.81
N GLY A 10 -7.55 0.65 6.10
CA GLY A 10 -6.58 0.28 7.12
C GLY A 10 -6.94 0.75 8.53
N GLY A 11 -7.95 1.62 8.66
CA GLY A 11 -8.41 2.15 9.95
C GLY A 11 -7.31 2.77 10.81
N ASP A 12 -7.34 2.44 12.10
CA ASP A 12 -6.42 2.85 13.17
C ASP A 12 -5.26 1.88 13.39
N ARG A 13 -5.05 0.93 12.46
CA ARG A 13 -4.05 -0.12 12.62
C ARG A 13 -2.64 0.46 12.57
N SER A 14 -1.77 -0.05 13.43
CA SER A 14 -0.36 0.28 13.40
C SER A 14 0.29 -0.14 12.08
N CYS A 15 1.30 0.60 11.66
CA CYS A 15 1.88 0.54 10.33
C CYS A 15 2.36 -0.87 9.94
N VAL A 16 2.96 -1.61 10.88
CA VAL A 16 3.39 -3.00 10.63
C VAL A 16 2.21 -3.89 10.22
N ARG A 17 1.09 -3.79 10.95
CA ARG A 17 -0.08 -4.62 10.73
C ARG A 17 -0.83 -4.18 9.47
N LEU A 18 -0.88 -2.87 9.22
CA LEU A 18 -1.37 -2.28 7.98
C LEU A 18 -0.63 -2.81 6.75
N LEU A 19 0.71 -2.84 6.78
CA LEU A 19 1.53 -3.33 5.67
C LEU A 19 1.36 -4.83 5.40
N LEU A 20 1.18 -5.64 6.45
CA LEU A 20 0.90 -7.08 6.31
C LEU A 20 -0.43 -7.34 5.61
N GLU A 21 -1.47 -6.58 5.97
CA GLU A 21 -2.80 -6.67 5.35
C GLU A 21 -2.77 -6.13 3.91
N LEU A 22 -2.14 -4.97 3.70
CA LEU A 22 -1.95 -4.36 2.38
C LEU A 22 -1.29 -5.33 1.40
N ARG A 23 -0.21 -6.01 1.82
CA ARG A 23 0.44 -7.07 1.05
C ARG A 23 -0.55 -8.16 0.64
N GLY A 24 -1.35 -8.64 1.61
CA GLY A 24 -2.35 -9.69 1.36
C GLY A 24 -3.38 -9.27 0.31
N HIS A 25 -3.86 -8.02 0.39
CA HIS A 25 -4.81 -7.47 -0.58
C HIS A 25 -4.19 -7.26 -1.96
N ILE A 26 -2.97 -6.75 -2.03
CA ILE A 26 -2.30 -6.44 -3.31
C ILE A 26 -1.87 -7.69 -4.06
N ALA A 27 -1.56 -8.80 -3.38
CA ALA A 27 -1.09 -10.03 -4.01
C ALA A 27 -2.05 -10.61 -5.07
N GLY A 28 -3.34 -10.29 -5.01
CA GLY A 28 -4.35 -10.70 -5.99
C GLY A 28 -4.68 -9.67 -7.06
N LEU A 29 -4.08 -8.47 -7.02
CA LEU A 29 -4.41 -7.37 -7.93
C LEU A 29 -3.57 -7.42 -9.21
N ALA A 30 -4.18 -7.01 -10.32
CA ALA A 30 -3.47 -6.89 -11.58
C ALA A 30 -2.41 -5.77 -11.51
N PRO A 31 -1.24 -5.94 -12.16
CA PRO A 31 -0.28 -4.85 -12.33
C PRO A 31 -0.92 -3.61 -12.97
N GLY A 32 -0.52 -2.43 -12.52
CA GLY A 32 -1.10 -1.16 -12.95
C GLY A 32 -2.34 -0.73 -12.14
N THR A 33 -2.91 -1.61 -11.30
CA THR A 33 -4.03 -1.25 -10.41
C THR A 33 -3.60 -0.17 -9.43
N VAL A 34 -4.39 0.91 -9.34
CA VAL A 34 -4.21 1.95 -8.34
C VAL A 34 -4.98 1.56 -7.07
N VAL A 35 -4.31 1.65 -5.93
CA VAL A 35 -4.86 1.38 -4.61
C VAL A 35 -4.90 2.68 -3.83
N HIS A 36 -6.06 2.98 -3.23
CA HIS A 36 -6.23 4.05 -2.24
C HIS A 36 -6.31 3.43 -0.86
N LEU A 37 -5.25 3.60 -0.07
CA LEU A 37 -5.17 3.09 1.29
C LEU A 37 -5.52 4.18 2.29
N ILE A 38 -6.58 3.98 3.05
CA ILE A 38 -6.94 4.84 4.19
C ILE A 38 -6.16 4.36 5.41
N ALA A 39 -5.37 5.24 6.01
CA ALA A 39 -4.55 4.91 7.18
C ALA A 39 -4.33 6.14 8.06
N THR A 40 -4.74 6.06 9.34
CA THR A 40 -4.59 7.18 10.27
C THR A 40 -3.28 7.16 11.07
N ASP A 41 -2.45 6.11 10.91
CA ASP A 41 -1.16 6.01 11.57
C ASP A 41 -0.22 7.14 11.10
N PRO A 42 0.34 7.95 12.02
CA PRO A 42 1.30 9.01 11.68
C PRO A 42 2.59 8.52 11.03
N ALA A 43 2.94 7.23 11.14
CA ALA A 43 4.08 6.63 10.46
C ALA A 43 3.82 6.30 8.98
N ALA A 44 2.55 6.20 8.55
CA ALA A 44 2.18 5.83 7.19
C ALA A 44 2.83 6.68 6.08
N PRO A 45 2.95 8.03 6.20
CA PRO A 45 3.64 8.85 5.21
C PRO A 45 5.13 8.51 4.99
N ILE A 46 5.77 7.86 5.97
CA ILE A 46 7.19 7.49 5.92
C ILE A 46 7.33 6.03 5.48
N ASP A 47 6.53 5.15 6.08
CA ASP A 47 6.67 3.71 5.90
C ASP A 47 6.09 3.23 4.57
N LEU A 48 5.01 3.83 4.06
CA LEU A 48 4.43 3.45 2.76
C LEU A 48 5.39 3.68 1.58
N PRO A 49 6.03 4.86 1.43
CA PRO A 49 7.05 5.04 0.39
C PRO A 49 8.20 4.04 0.52
N ALA A 50 8.67 3.81 1.75
CA ALA A 50 9.78 2.88 1.99
C ALA A 50 9.41 1.44 1.62
N TRP A 51 8.21 0.99 2.00
CA TRP A 51 7.69 -0.33 1.66
C TRP A 51 7.46 -0.47 0.15
N CYS A 52 6.90 0.56 -0.50
CA CYS A 52 6.72 0.56 -1.96
C CYS A 52 8.08 0.44 -2.66
N HIS A 53 9.09 1.20 -2.23
CA HIS A 53 10.44 1.11 -2.78
C HIS A 53 11.06 -0.29 -2.60
N LEU A 54 10.93 -0.86 -1.40
CA LEU A 54 11.44 -2.20 -1.09
C LEU A 54 10.81 -3.28 -1.98
N THR A 55 9.49 -3.20 -2.17
CA THR A 55 8.69 -4.17 -2.92
C THR A 55 8.66 -3.90 -4.42
N GLY A 56 9.03 -2.70 -4.87
CA GLY A 56 8.95 -2.29 -6.28
C GLY A 56 7.58 -1.74 -6.69
N HIS A 57 6.64 -1.59 -5.77
CA HIS A 57 5.40 -0.84 -6.02
C HIS A 57 5.69 0.66 -6.21
N ALA A 58 4.83 1.36 -6.95
CA ALA A 58 4.97 2.80 -7.11
C ALA A 58 4.13 3.53 -6.06
N TYR A 59 4.77 4.30 -5.19
CA TYR A 59 4.07 5.20 -4.29
C TYR A 59 3.68 6.47 -5.05
N LEU A 60 2.39 6.83 -5.03
CA LEU A 60 1.85 7.98 -5.76
C LEU A 60 1.62 9.21 -4.86
N GLY A 61 1.65 9.04 -3.54
CA GLY A 61 1.53 10.13 -2.57
C GLY A 61 0.20 10.16 -1.81
N PRO A 62 0.05 11.10 -0.86
CA PRO A 62 -1.21 11.34 -0.17
C PRO A 62 -2.27 11.95 -1.11
N LEU A 63 -3.55 11.74 -0.80
CA LEU A 63 -4.68 12.37 -1.47
C LEU A 63 -5.22 13.52 -0.61
N ASP A 64 -4.88 14.75 -0.95
CA ASP A 64 -5.20 15.95 -0.17
C ASP A 64 -6.72 16.25 -0.07
N ALA A 65 -7.50 15.77 -1.04
CA ALA A 65 -8.95 15.98 -1.10
C ALA A 65 -9.78 14.88 -0.40
N ALA A 66 -9.13 13.90 0.25
CA ALA A 66 -9.82 12.82 0.93
C ALA A 66 -10.29 13.23 2.33
N GLU A 67 -11.49 12.80 2.72
CA GLU A 67 -12.05 13.06 4.06
C GLU A 67 -11.24 12.41 5.19
N ARG A 68 -10.54 11.31 4.87
CA ARG A 68 -9.66 10.56 5.78
C ARG A 68 -8.26 10.49 5.18
N PRO A 69 -7.19 10.44 6.01
CA PRO A 69 -5.82 10.32 5.51
C PRO A 69 -5.71 9.10 4.58
N THR A 70 -5.49 9.38 3.30
CA THR A 70 -5.51 8.37 2.23
C THR A 70 -4.26 8.51 1.39
N TYR A 71 -3.66 7.37 1.05
CA TYR A 71 -2.41 7.29 0.30
C TYR A 71 -2.62 6.44 -0.95
N ALA A 72 -2.16 6.94 -2.08
CA ALA A 72 -2.24 6.26 -3.36
C ALA A 72 -0.94 5.52 -3.66
N LEU A 73 -1.07 4.30 -4.18
CA LEU A 73 0.03 3.51 -4.71
C LEU A 73 -0.44 2.70 -5.92
N GLN A 74 0.50 2.26 -6.76
CA GLN A 74 0.24 1.43 -7.92
C GLN A 74 0.94 0.08 -7.81
N VAL A 75 0.18 -0.97 -8.11
CA VAL A 75 0.67 -2.35 -8.15
C VAL A 75 1.65 -2.49 -9.31
N ALA A 76 2.83 -3.05 -9.05
CA ALA A 76 3.87 -3.25 -10.06
C ALA A 76 3.85 -4.69 -10.55
N ALA A 77 4.23 -4.90 -11.81
CA ALA A 77 4.25 -6.23 -12.42
C ALA A 77 5.26 -7.17 -11.77
N ASP A 78 6.44 -6.64 -11.42
CA ASP A 78 7.57 -7.41 -10.89
C ASP A 78 7.76 -7.15 -9.39
N ALA A 79 6.66 -6.92 -8.66
CA ALA A 79 6.73 -6.63 -7.23
C ALA A 79 7.35 -7.79 -6.45
N ARG A 80 8.37 -7.50 -5.64
CA ARG A 80 9.04 -8.48 -4.78
C ARG A 80 8.10 -8.93 -3.68
N GLN A 81 7.92 -10.24 -3.56
CA GLN A 81 7.18 -10.82 -2.45
C GLN A 81 7.98 -10.67 -1.15
N THR A 82 7.30 -10.26 -0.09
CA THR A 82 7.87 -10.16 1.26
C THR A 82 7.35 -11.29 2.15
N SER A 83 8.16 -11.76 3.10
CA SER A 83 7.83 -12.86 4.02
C SER A 83 6.51 -12.63 4.76
N PRO A 84 5.66 -13.67 4.94
CA PRO A 84 4.39 -13.57 5.66
C PRO A 84 4.54 -13.01 7.07
N GLU A 85 5.67 -13.28 7.75
CA GLU A 85 5.98 -12.88 9.13
C GLU A 85 6.69 -11.52 9.24
N SER A 86 7.13 -10.93 8.12
CA SER A 86 7.87 -9.66 8.11
C SER A 86 7.72 -8.95 6.76
N PRO A 87 6.96 -7.84 6.69
CA PRO A 87 6.69 -7.16 5.42
C PRO A 87 7.92 -6.45 4.82
N TRP A 88 9.04 -6.45 5.54
CA TRP A 88 10.33 -5.88 5.12
C TRP A 88 11.36 -6.92 4.67
N ARG A 89 11.11 -8.21 4.90
CA ARG A 89 12.05 -9.26 4.50
C ARG A 89 11.66 -9.80 3.13
N PRO A 90 12.54 -9.77 2.12
CA PRO A 90 12.30 -10.47 0.86
C PRO A 90 12.07 -11.97 1.12
N ARG A 91 11.20 -12.59 0.31
CA ARG A 91 11.11 -14.05 0.22
C ARG A 91 12.25 -14.65 -0.60
#